data_AF-A0A8J9Z9B0-F1
#
_entry.id   AF-A0A8J9Z9B0-F1
#
_cell.length_a   1.000
_cell.length_b   1.000
_cell.length_c   1.000
_cell.angle_alpha   90.00
_cell.angle_beta   90.00
_cell.angle_gamma   90.00
#
_symmetry.space_group_name_H-M   'P 1'
#
loop_
_entity.id
_entity.type
_entity.pdbx_description
1 polymer ?
#
loop_
_entity_poly.entity_id
_entity_poly.type
_entity_poly.pdbx_seq_one_letter_code
_entity_poly.pdbx_strand_id
1 'polypeptide(L)'
;MPVGQGALSWPFPPEENEYVHMPDEEYDALFHHFVYNKTWLLSKFPPETKYITILRHPFSHLKSQINYFHLPKVLGIQHTKNPIKKFLKNPWQYRNRSETFFPHVNITWDGTRNPMTFDMGWPAERADEEEEARKYISKLDADFTLVMILDHLDESVVLLRRLMCWELQDVLLYSKSKNSRPYQYKFYVATPEEQENHRGWSAVDYMLYNTFNNSLWRKINAQGPDFYDELKYFRRIKNDVSDFCMETMKDHNGVNRSKVVTASKWNPEFEVDRDYCWHGILTGG
;
A
#
# COMPACT_ATOMS: atom_id res chain seq x y z
N MET A 1 9.81 -9.20 15.64
CA MET A 1 8.38 -9.59 15.49
C MET A 1 7.56 -8.93 16.59
N PRO A 2 6.30 -8.51 16.37
CA PRO A 2 5.50 -7.94 17.45
C PRO A 2 5.31 -8.94 18.60
N VAL A 3 5.22 -8.45 19.85
CA VAL A 3 5.05 -9.30 21.04
C VAL A 3 3.64 -9.93 21.12
N GLY A 4 2.67 -9.41 20.36
CA GLY A 4 1.29 -9.89 20.30
C GLY A 4 0.75 -10.16 18.90
N GLN A 5 -0.54 -10.54 18.81
CA GLN A 5 -1.27 -10.60 17.54
C GLN A 5 -1.80 -9.20 17.17
N GLY A 6 -1.42 -8.66 16.02
CA GLY A 6 -1.92 -7.37 15.54
C GLY A 6 -0.84 -6.52 14.89
N ALA A 7 -1.14 -5.22 14.68
CA ALA A 7 -0.18 -4.19 14.24
C ALA A 7 1.07 -4.17 15.14
N LEU A 8 2.21 -3.68 14.61
CA LEU A 8 3.43 -3.55 15.41
C LEU A 8 3.19 -2.39 16.37
N SER A 9 2.73 -1.28 15.82
CA SER A 9 2.29 -0.12 16.57
C SER A 9 1.45 0.72 15.62
N TRP A 10 0.13 0.63 15.71
CA TRP A 10 -0.74 1.54 14.95
C TRP A 10 -1.87 1.96 15.88
N PRO A 11 -2.13 3.26 16.05
CA PRO A 11 -1.75 4.38 15.16
C PRO A 11 -0.51 5.20 15.59
N PHE A 12 0.51 4.60 16.21
CA PHE A 12 1.67 5.32 16.76
C PHE A 12 3.02 4.67 16.39
N PRO A 13 4.16 5.36 16.53
CA PRO A 13 5.48 4.75 16.33
C PRO A 13 5.75 3.62 17.36
N PRO A 14 6.54 2.58 17.03
CA PRO A 14 6.71 1.45 17.95
C PRO A 14 7.40 1.83 19.26
N GLU A 15 6.81 1.39 20.37
CA GLU A 15 7.46 1.44 21.69
C GLU A 15 8.34 0.20 21.91
N GLU A 16 9.34 0.31 22.80
CA GLU A 16 10.33 -0.77 23.00
C GLU A 16 9.69 -2.11 23.40
N ASN A 17 8.60 -2.09 24.16
CA ASN A 17 7.92 -3.32 24.61
C ASN A 17 7.00 -3.95 23.54
N GLU A 18 6.88 -3.38 22.35
CA GLU A 18 5.95 -3.85 21.31
C GLU A 18 6.57 -4.87 20.34
N TYR A 19 7.89 -5.08 20.37
CA TYR A 19 8.56 -6.07 19.54
C TYR A 19 9.58 -6.92 20.29
N VAL A 20 9.83 -8.10 19.71
CA VAL A 20 10.87 -9.03 20.13
C VAL A 20 12.22 -8.42 19.83
N HIS A 21 12.95 -8.15 20.90
CA HIS A 21 14.35 -7.72 20.89
C HIS A 21 15.27 -8.85 20.44
N MET A 22 16.07 -8.59 19.42
CA MET A 22 17.22 -9.45 19.06
C MET A 22 18.40 -9.12 19.98
N PRO A 23 19.29 -10.08 20.31
CA PRO A 23 20.44 -9.83 21.17
C PRO A 23 21.29 -8.61 20.79
N ASP A 24 21.39 -8.32 19.49
CA ASP A 24 22.16 -7.22 18.93
C ASP A 24 21.30 -6.04 18.43
N GLU A 25 19.96 -6.10 18.59
CA GLU A 25 19.00 -5.12 18.04
C GLU A 25 19.09 -4.89 16.52
N GLU A 26 19.69 -5.82 15.79
CA GLU A 26 19.76 -5.78 14.32
C GLU A 26 18.62 -6.57 13.69
N TYR A 27 17.99 -5.98 12.68
CA TYR A 27 16.88 -6.56 11.94
C TYR A 27 17.12 -6.39 10.43
N ASP A 28 16.88 -7.44 9.64
CA ASP A 28 17.07 -7.39 8.19
C ASP A 28 15.94 -6.65 7.47
N ALA A 29 14.70 -6.79 7.96
CA ALA A 29 13.54 -6.18 7.34
C ALA A 29 12.38 -6.00 8.32
N LEU A 30 11.59 -4.94 8.08
CA LEU A 30 10.36 -4.66 8.81
C LEU A 30 9.20 -4.50 7.82
N PHE A 31 8.26 -5.45 7.87
CA PHE A 31 7.04 -5.45 7.08
C PHE A 31 5.83 -5.54 8.00
N HIS A 32 5.50 -4.43 8.65
CA HIS A 32 4.39 -4.38 9.58
C HIS A 32 3.63 -3.05 9.50
N HIS A 33 2.39 -3.03 9.99
CA HIS A 33 1.65 -1.78 10.19
C HIS A 33 2.27 -0.95 11.32
N PHE A 34 2.84 0.20 10.96
CA PHE A 34 3.28 1.26 11.86
C PHE A 34 3.28 2.63 11.18
N VAL A 35 3.29 3.71 11.99
CA VAL A 35 3.45 5.08 11.49
C VAL A 35 4.94 5.37 11.25
N TYR A 36 5.29 5.84 10.06
CA TYR A 36 6.69 6.14 9.69
C TYR A 36 7.34 7.13 10.67
N ASN A 37 8.46 6.70 11.24
CA ASN A 37 9.29 7.52 12.11
C ASN A 37 10.76 7.26 11.78
N LYS A 38 11.37 8.16 11.01
CA LYS A 38 12.77 8.04 10.57
C LYS A 38 13.75 7.92 11.75
N THR A 39 13.54 8.70 12.80
CA THR A 39 14.44 8.71 13.97
C THR A 39 14.45 7.36 14.66
N TRP A 40 13.27 6.76 14.85
CA TRP A 40 13.15 5.41 15.41
C TRP A 40 13.72 4.35 14.46
N LEU A 41 13.44 4.43 13.16
CA LEU A 41 13.98 3.47 12.19
C LEU A 41 15.52 3.49 12.17
N LEU A 42 16.14 4.67 12.25
CA LEU A 42 17.59 4.79 12.30
C LEU A 42 18.22 4.33 13.62
N SER A 43 17.45 4.15 14.69
CA SER A 43 17.97 3.54 15.93
C SER A 43 17.93 2.01 15.90
N LYS A 44 17.23 1.41 14.93
CA LYS A 44 17.04 -0.05 14.81
C LYS A 44 17.61 -0.64 13.53
N PHE A 45 17.86 0.19 12.52
CA PHE A 45 18.34 -0.23 11.22
C PHE A 45 19.53 0.63 10.76
N PRO A 46 20.43 0.09 9.92
CA PRO A 46 21.55 0.84 9.37
C PRO A 46 21.10 2.09 8.58
N PRO A 47 21.94 3.13 8.50
CA PRO A 47 21.64 4.34 7.70
C PRO A 47 21.31 4.06 6.22
N GLU A 48 21.80 2.96 5.66
CA GLU A 48 21.64 2.58 4.26
C GLU A 48 20.31 1.88 3.93
N THR A 49 19.48 1.67 4.96
CA THR A 49 18.17 1.00 4.90
C THR A 49 17.29 1.53 3.79
N LYS A 50 16.68 0.60 3.04
CA LYS A 50 15.78 0.94 1.94
C LYS A 50 14.34 1.03 2.43
N TYR A 51 13.78 2.24 2.41
CA TYR A 51 12.37 2.45 2.74
C TYR A 51 11.50 2.27 1.50
N ILE A 52 10.53 1.36 1.60
CA ILE A 52 9.54 1.08 0.57
C ILE A 52 8.15 1.14 1.19
N THR A 53 7.19 1.69 0.46
CA THR A 53 5.76 1.67 0.82
C THR A 53 4.91 1.67 -0.44
N ILE A 54 3.59 1.57 -0.29
CA ILE A 54 2.62 1.62 -1.38
C ILE A 54 1.49 2.61 -1.06
N LEU A 55 1.18 3.46 -2.03
CA LEU A 55 0.06 4.40 -1.96
C LEU A 55 -1.04 4.02 -2.96
N ARG A 56 -2.23 4.57 -2.75
CA ARG A 56 -3.40 4.36 -3.61
C ARG A 56 -4.04 5.71 -3.93
N HIS A 57 -4.66 5.83 -5.10
CA HIS A 57 -5.38 7.04 -5.45
C HIS A 57 -6.37 7.46 -4.33
N PRO A 58 -6.31 8.70 -3.80
CA PRO A 58 -7.02 9.08 -2.57
C PRO A 58 -8.50 8.77 -2.58
N PHE A 59 -9.20 9.01 -3.70
CA PHE A 59 -10.63 8.71 -3.78
C PHE A 59 -10.94 7.21 -3.75
N SER A 60 -10.10 6.40 -4.39
CA SER A 60 -10.23 4.94 -4.34
C SER A 60 -9.90 4.42 -2.94
N HIS A 61 -8.95 5.07 -2.26
CA HIS A 61 -8.58 4.79 -0.88
C HIS A 61 -9.71 5.14 0.09
N LEU A 62 -10.35 6.30 -0.03
CA LEU A 62 -11.53 6.70 0.76
C LEU A 62 -12.62 5.62 0.73
N LYS A 63 -12.96 5.11 -0.46
CA LYS A 63 -13.96 4.04 -0.61
C LYS A 63 -13.56 2.78 0.15
N SER A 64 -12.26 2.48 0.20
CA SER A 64 -11.71 1.34 0.95
C SER A 64 -11.79 1.58 2.45
N GLN A 65 -11.38 2.77 2.91
CA GLN A 65 -11.39 3.20 4.31
C GLN A 65 -12.81 3.18 4.89
N ILE A 66 -13.78 3.78 4.18
CA ILE A 66 -15.19 3.80 4.59
C ILE A 66 -15.76 2.39 4.73
N ASN A 67 -15.36 1.46 3.85
CA ASN A 67 -15.79 0.08 3.93
C ASN A 67 -15.11 -0.69 5.07
N TYR A 68 -13.78 -0.60 5.17
CA TYR A 68 -12.97 -1.37 6.09
C TYR A 68 -13.22 -0.96 7.56
N PHE A 69 -13.22 0.34 7.85
CA PHE A 69 -13.41 0.86 9.22
C PHE A 69 -14.87 1.10 9.58
N HIS A 70 -15.82 0.68 8.73
CA HIS A 70 -17.26 0.87 8.95
C HIS A 70 -17.64 2.33 9.26
N LEU A 71 -16.94 3.29 8.64
CA LEU A 71 -17.10 4.73 8.88
C LEU A 71 -18.54 5.24 8.71
N PRO A 72 -19.45 4.67 7.87
CA PRO A 72 -20.83 5.14 7.81
C PRO A 72 -21.54 5.13 9.17
N LYS A 73 -21.20 4.19 10.06
CA LYS A 73 -21.75 4.14 11.43
C LYS A 73 -21.22 5.30 12.27
N VAL A 74 -19.91 5.54 12.22
CA VAL A 74 -19.22 6.62 12.94
C VAL A 74 -19.76 7.99 12.51
N LEU A 75 -19.93 8.17 11.19
CA LEU A 75 -20.43 9.40 10.59
C LEU A 75 -21.95 9.61 10.79
N GLY A 76 -22.70 8.56 11.17
CA GLY A 76 -24.16 8.59 11.31
C GLY A 76 -24.90 8.64 9.96
N ILE A 77 -24.34 8.01 8.92
CA ILE A 77 -24.89 7.96 7.56
C ILE A 77 -25.10 6.53 7.04
N GLN A 78 -25.03 5.52 7.92
CA GLN A 78 -25.17 4.10 7.58
C GLN A 78 -26.52 3.73 6.94
N HIS A 79 -27.57 4.52 7.19
CA HIS A 79 -28.91 4.29 6.62
C HIS A 79 -29.11 4.95 5.26
N THR A 80 -28.08 5.58 4.70
CA THR A 80 -28.15 6.17 3.36
C THR A 80 -27.86 5.13 2.28
N LYS A 81 -28.55 5.23 1.13
CA LYS A 81 -28.35 4.31 -0.01
C LYS A 81 -26.89 4.28 -0.51
N ASN A 82 -26.19 5.39 -0.39
CA ASN A 82 -24.78 5.48 -0.72
C ASN A 82 -24.08 6.45 0.26
N PRO A 83 -23.40 5.91 1.29
CA PRO A 83 -22.66 6.70 2.27
C PRO A 83 -21.57 7.58 1.65
N ILE A 84 -20.87 7.09 0.62
CA ILE A 84 -19.84 7.86 -0.10
C ILE A 84 -20.48 9.11 -0.70
N LYS A 85 -21.57 8.94 -1.46
CA LYS A 85 -22.30 10.06 -2.06
C LYS A 85 -22.78 11.06 -1.00
N LYS A 86 -23.30 10.58 0.13
CA LYS A 86 -23.77 11.46 1.22
C LYS A 86 -22.62 12.26 1.83
N PHE A 87 -21.48 11.61 2.08
CA PHE A 87 -20.28 12.23 2.62
C PHE A 87 -19.74 13.33 1.69
N LEU A 88 -19.57 13.02 0.40
CA LEU A 88 -18.99 13.92 -0.60
C LEU A 88 -19.78 15.20 -0.88
N LYS A 89 -21.06 15.27 -0.48
CA LYS A 89 -21.85 16.51 -0.62
C LYS A 89 -21.29 17.67 0.20
N ASN A 90 -20.77 17.37 1.39
CA ASN A 90 -20.11 18.35 2.25
C ASN A 90 -19.30 17.56 3.30
N PRO A 91 -18.06 17.17 3.00
CA PRO A 91 -17.20 16.43 3.93
C PRO A 91 -16.98 17.15 5.26
N TRP A 92 -16.83 18.48 5.23
CA TRP A 92 -16.56 19.30 6.42
C TRP A 92 -17.64 19.20 7.50
N GLN A 93 -18.90 18.92 7.14
CA GLN A 93 -19.98 18.73 8.11
C GLN A 93 -19.72 17.53 9.05
N TYR A 94 -18.83 16.62 8.64
CA TYR A 94 -18.53 15.38 9.34
C TYR A 94 -17.24 15.43 10.17
N ARG A 95 -16.46 16.52 10.13
CA ARG A 95 -15.13 16.63 10.77
C ARG A 95 -15.08 16.10 12.20
N ASN A 96 -15.95 16.63 13.06
CA ASN A 96 -15.97 16.25 14.48
C ASN A 96 -16.38 14.78 14.71
N ARG A 97 -16.98 14.12 13.71
CA ARG A 97 -17.37 12.71 13.78
C ARG A 97 -16.35 11.80 13.12
N SER A 98 -15.60 12.27 12.12
CA SER A 98 -14.60 11.46 11.41
C SER A 98 -13.33 11.27 12.23
N GLU A 99 -13.00 12.24 13.08
CA GLU A 99 -11.86 12.18 14.00
C GLU A 99 -12.07 11.12 15.10
N THR A 100 -11.10 10.23 15.25
CA THR A 100 -11.00 9.24 16.33
C THR A 100 -9.80 9.58 17.19
N PHE A 101 -10.05 9.97 18.44
CA PHE A 101 -9.00 10.26 19.42
C PHE A 101 -8.65 9.01 20.22
N PHE A 102 -7.36 8.73 20.38
CA PHE A 102 -6.79 7.64 21.15
C PHE A 102 -6.15 8.19 22.43
N PRO A 103 -6.87 8.21 23.58
CA PRO A 103 -6.41 8.92 24.78
C PRO A 103 -5.14 8.36 25.40
N HIS A 104 -4.90 7.06 25.25
CA HIS A 104 -3.75 6.36 25.84
C HIS A 104 -2.41 6.78 25.21
N VAL A 105 -2.43 7.33 23.99
CA VAL A 105 -1.24 7.77 23.23
C VAL A 105 -1.36 9.22 22.75
N ASN A 106 -2.44 9.91 23.11
CA ASN A 106 -2.72 11.31 22.74
C ASN A 106 -2.59 11.57 21.21
N ILE A 107 -3.21 10.72 20.40
CA ILE A 107 -3.18 10.80 18.94
C ILE A 107 -4.60 10.87 18.38
N THR A 108 -4.79 11.71 17.35
CA THR A 108 -6.01 11.72 16.55
C THR A 108 -5.77 11.08 15.20
N TRP A 109 -6.72 10.28 14.75
CA TRP A 109 -6.75 9.73 13.39
C TRP A 109 -8.04 10.10 12.69
N ASP A 110 -7.98 10.35 11.39
CA ASP A 110 -9.17 10.53 10.55
C ASP A 110 -9.04 9.73 9.25
N GLY A 111 -9.75 8.60 9.20
CA GLY A 111 -9.79 7.69 8.05
C GLY A 111 -10.45 8.26 6.78
N THR A 112 -11.05 9.45 6.86
CA THR A 112 -11.65 10.13 5.71
C THR A 112 -10.81 11.25 5.15
N ARG A 113 -9.82 11.74 5.91
CA ARG A 113 -9.14 13.01 5.63
C ARG A 113 -7.71 12.83 5.14
N ASN A 114 -6.85 12.23 5.94
CA ASN A 114 -5.43 12.11 5.62
C ASN A 114 -4.81 10.74 5.98
N PRO A 115 -5.52 9.61 5.82
CA PRO A 115 -5.03 8.31 6.31
C PRO A 115 -3.70 7.88 5.69
N MET A 116 -3.40 8.22 4.43
CA MET A 116 -2.11 7.83 3.83
C MET A 116 -0.96 8.66 4.36
N THR A 117 -1.15 9.97 4.47
CA THR A 117 -0.11 10.86 5.01
C THR A 117 0.08 10.63 6.52
N PHE A 118 -0.98 10.23 7.22
CA PHE A 118 -0.91 9.78 8.61
C PHE A 118 0.03 8.60 8.78
N ASP A 119 -0.11 7.54 7.97
CA ASP A 119 0.79 6.39 8.01
C ASP A 119 2.24 6.79 7.66
N MET A 120 2.42 7.88 6.90
CA MET A 120 3.73 8.45 6.57
C MET A 120 4.26 9.43 7.62
N GLY A 121 3.62 9.58 8.79
CA GLY A 121 4.07 10.41 9.90
C GLY A 121 3.50 11.83 9.95
N TRP A 122 2.51 12.16 9.12
CA TRP A 122 1.82 13.46 9.14
C TRP A 122 0.56 13.45 10.03
N PRO A 123 0.52 14.17 11.16
CA PRO A 123 -0.57 14.07 12.12
C PRO A 123 -1.89 14.63 11.57
N ALA A 124 -3.02 14.03 11.99
CA ALA A 124 -4.36 14.37 11.51
C ALA A 124 -4.77 15.81 11.87
N GLU A 125 -4.30 16.32 13.01
CA GLU A 125 -4.53 17.68 13.48
C GLU A 125 -3.95 18.73 12.54
N ARG A 126 -2.91 18.36 11.77
CA ARG A 126 -2.23 19.21 10.80
C ARG A 126 -2.65 18.93 9.36
N ALA A 127 -3.75 18.21 9.15
CA ALA A 127 -4.25 17.88 7.81
C ALA A 127 -4.64 19.10 6.96
N ASP A 128 -4.83 20.27 7.58
CA ASP A 128 -5.12 21.55 6.90
C ASP A 128 -3.85 22.36 6.58
N GLU A 129 -2.67 21.97 7.09
CA GLU A 129 -1.43 22.74 6.94
C GLU A 129 -0.69 22.39 5.63
N GLU A 130 -1.29 22.69 4.49
CA GLU A 130 -0.78 22.29 3.16
C GLU A 130 0.66 22.74 2.87
N GLU A 131 1.06 23.94 3.29
CA GLU A 131 2.42 24.44 3.04
C GLU A 131 3.49 23.63 3.78
N GLU A 132 3.24 23.34 5.06
CA GLU A 132 4.15 22.54 5.88
C GLU A 132 4.13 21.08 5.44
N ALA A 133 2.96 20.56 5.06
CA ALA A 133 2.83 19.22 4.52
C ALA A 133 3.63 19.06 3.22
N ARG A 134 3.65 20.09 2.35
CA ARG A 134 4.47 20.09 1.13
C ARG A 134 5.95 19.93 1.45
N LYS A 135 6.46 20.69 2.42
CA LYS A 135 7.86 20.60 2.86
C LYS A 135 8.17 19.22 3.43
N TYR A 136 7.24 18.64 4.19
CA TYR A 136 7.38 17.29 4.74
C TYR A 136 7.40 16.22 3.65
N ILE A 137 6.47 16.27 2.69
CA ILE A 137 6.40 15.34 1.56
C ILE A 137 7.67 15.40 0.71
N SER A 138 8.28 16.58 0.52
CA SER A 138 9.57 16.68 -0.15
C SER A 138 10.71 15.97 0.61
N LYS A 139 10.67 15.94 1.95
CA LYS A 139 11.62 15.15 2.75
C LYS A 139 11.37 13.65 2.56
N LEU A 140 10.10 13.23 2.52
CA LEU A 140 9.74 11.83 2.25
C LEU A 140 10.27 11.36 0.89
N ASP A 141 10.24 12.18 -0.16
CA ASP A 141 10.78 11.80 -1.48
C ASP A 141 12.31 11.63 -1.49
N ALA A 142 13.01 12.30 -0.57
CA ALA A 142 14.44 12.09 -0.36
C ALA A 142 14.74 10.83 0.49
N ASP A 143 13.84 10.49 1.41
CA ASP A 143 14.01 9.36 2.32
C ASP A 143 13.66 8.01 1.65
N PHE A 144 12.54 7.95 0.92
CA PHE A 144 12.01 6.71 0.39
C PHE A 144 12.77 6.26 -0.86
N THR A 145 13.25 5.01 -0.83
CA THR A 145 13.87 4.38 -1.99
C THR A 145 12.86 4.24 -3.12
N LEU A 146 11.66 3.74 -2.79
CA LEU A 146 10.54 3.64 -3.70
C LEU A 146 9.21 3.77 -2.95
N VAL A 147 8.35 4.67 -3.43
CA VAL A 147 6.92 4.66 -3.08
C VAL A 147 6.18 4.09 -4.27
N MET A 148 5.63 2.90 -4.11
CA MET A 148 4.84 2.20 -5.12
C MET A 148 3.44 2.83 -5.24
N ILE A 149 2.84 2.72 -6.42
CA ILE A 149 1.47 3.18 -6.66
C ILE A 149 0.61 1.98 -7.00
N LEU A 150 -0.40 1.70 -6.19
CA LEU A 150 -1.30 0.55 -6.35
C LEU A 150 -2.05 0.60 -7.68
N ASP A 151 -2.39 1.80 -8.17
CA ASP A 151 -3.02 2.02 -9.47
C ASP A 151 -2.08 1.67 -10.66
N HIS A 152 -0.78 1.57 -10.40
CA HIS A 152 0.29 1.18 -11.32
C HIS A 152 1.16 0.06 -10.71
N LEU A 153 0.50 -0.94 -10.10
CA LEU A 153 1.18 -1.94 -9.29
C LEU A 153 2.21 -2.75 -10.09
N ASP A 154 1.88 -3.14 -11.32
CA ASP A 154 2.80 -3.93 -12.16
C ASP A 154 4.07 -3.12 -12.50
N GLU A 155 3.90 -1.86 -12.87
CA GLU A 155 5.01 -0.93 -13.10
C GLU A 155 5.85 -0.75 -11.83
N SER A 156 5.18 -0.58 -10.69
CA SER A 156 5.83 -0.41 -9.39
C SER A 156 6.65 -1.63 -9.00
N VAL A 157 6.12 -2.84 -9.22
CA VAL A 157 6.79 -4.10 -8.90
C VAL A 157 7.97 -4.37 -9.81
N VAL A 158 7.86 -4.11 -11.11
CA VAL A 158 8.99 -4.26 -12.04
C VAL A 158 10.12 -3.29 -11.68
N LEU A 159 9.78 -2.05 -11.31
CA LEU A 159 10.78 -1.10 -10.83
C LEU A 159 11.41 -1.56 -9.51
N LEU A 160 10.61 -2.01 -8.54
CA LEU A 160 11.11 -2.56 -7.28
C LEU A 160 12.09 -3.71 -7.52
N ARG A 161 11.73 -4.65 -8.41
CA ARG A 161 12.57 -5.78 -8.79
C ARG A 161 13.94 -5.34 -9.30
N ARG A 162 13.98 -4.33 -10.18
CA ARG A 162 15.24 -3.75 -10.69
C ARG A 162 16.06 -3.12 -9.56
N LEU A 163 15.43 -2.34 -8.68
CA LEU A 163 16.11 -1.61 -7.60
C LEU A 163 16.71 -2.53 -6.52
N MET A 164 16.06 -3.67 -6.25
CA MET A 164 16.53 -4.63 -5.24
C MET A 164 17.39 -5.76 -5.84
N CYS A 165 17.63 -5.75 -7.15
CA CYS A 165 18.31 -6.83 -7.87
C CYS A 165 17.66 -8.20 -7.67
N TRP A 166 16.35 -8.24 -7.47
CA TRP A 166 15.59 -9.47 -7.31
C TRP A 166 15.34 -10.18 -8.63
N GLU A 167 15.15 -11.49 -8.56
CA GLU A 167 14.75 -12.28 -9.69
C GLU A 167 13.26 -12.09 -9.98
N LEU A 168 12.83 -12.48 -11.18
CA LEU A 168 11.42 -12.40 -11.55
C LEU A 168 10.54 -13.22 -10.60
N GLN A 169 10.99 -14.41 -10.21
CA GLN A 169 10.25 -15.33 -9.35
C GLN A 169 9.99 -14.77 -7.94
N ASP A 170 10.82 -13.85 -7.46
CA ASP A 170 10.67 -13.24 -6.12
C ASP A 170 9.55 -12.21 -6.05
N VAL A 171 9.10 -11.71 -7.21
CA VAL A 171 8.15 -10.58 -7.30
C VAL A 171 6.86 -10.93 -8.03
N LEU A 172 6.65 -12.21 -8.37
CA LEU A 172 5.41 -12.62 -9.02
C LEU A 172 4.23 -12.48 -8.05
N LEU A 173 3.25 -11.68 -8.47
CA LEU A 173 2.00 -11.48 -7.74
C LEU A 173 0.89 -12.35 -8.35
N TYR A 174 -0.07 -12.77 -7.53
CA TYR A 174 -1.31 -13.32 -8.08
C TYR A 174 -2.05 -12.29 -8.94
N SER A 175 -2.38 -12.67 -10.18
CA SER A 175 -3.09 -11.81 -11.14
C SER A 175 -4.51 -11.48 -10.69
N LYS A 176 -5.15 -12.38 -9.94
CA LYS A 176 -6.43 -12.13 -9.28
C LYS A 176 -6.19 -11.65 -7.86
N SER A 177 -6.61 -10.43 -7.57
CA SER A 177 -6.57 -9.89 -6.20
C SER A 177 -7.47 -10.74 -5.28
N LYS A 178 -6.84 -11.59 -4.46
CA LYS A 178 -7.53 -12.41 -3.45
C LYS A 178 -8.20 -11.53 -2.37
N ASN A 179 -7.70 -10.31 -2.16
CA ASN A 179 -8.20 -9.37 -1.16
C ASN A 179 -9.19 -8.32 -1.72
N SER A 180 -9.57 -8.41 -2.99
CA SER A 180 -10.54 -7.51 -3.62
C SER A 180 -11.98 -7.88 -3.26
N ARG A 181 -12.40 -7.64 -2.02
CA ARG A 181 -13.78 -7.90 -1.57
C ARG A 181 -14.79 -6.99 -2.29
N PRO A 182 -15.93 -7.51 -2.77
CA PRO A 182 -17.00 -6.67 -3.30
C PRO A 182 -17.70 -5.92 -2.18
N TYR A 183 -18.03 -4.64 -2.40
CA TYR A 183 -18.87 -3.84 -1.50
C TYR A 183 -19.69 -2.83 -2.32
N GLN A 184 -20.85 -2.43 -1.78
CA GLN A 184 -21.94 -1.80 -2.53
C GLN A 184 -21.54 -0.54 -3.32
N TYR A 185 -20.57 0.23 -2.82
CA TYR A 185 -20.12 1.50 -3.41
C TYR A 185 -18.69 1.43 -3.97
N LYS A 186 -18.12 0.24 -4.14
CA LYS A 186 -16.75 0.06 -4.67
C LYS A 186 -16.57 0.70 -6.05
N PHE A 187 -17.57 0.51 -6.91
CA PHE A 187 -17.60 1.03 -8.29
C PHE A 187 -18.38 2.35 -8.40
N TYR A 188 -18.64 3.03 -7.28
CA TYR A 188 -19.25 4.35 -7.34
C TYR A 188 -18.32 5.33 -8.06
N VAL A 189 -18.91 6.06 -9.02
CA VAL A 189 -18.27 7.14 -9.78
C VAL A 189 -18.84 8.45 -9.26
N ALA A 190 -17.97 9.29 -8.71
CA ALA A 190 -18.33 10.60 -8.17
C ALA A 190 -18.52 11.64 -9.29
N THR A 191 -19.43 12.59 -9.08
CA THR A 191 -19.57 13.77 -9.96
C THR A 191 -18.33 14.67 -9.85
N PRO A 192 -18.09 15.59 -10.81
CA PRO A 192 -16.99 16.53 -10.71
C PRO A 192 -17.00 17.35 -9.41
N GLU A 193 -18.18 17.80 -8.97
CA GLU A 193 -18.36 18.52 -7.71
C GLU A 193 -18.00 17.65 -6.49
N GLU A 194 -18.46 16.39 -6.46
CA GLU A 194 -18.13 15.45 -5.38
C GLU A 194 -16.62 15.15 -5.33
N GLN A 195 -15.95 15.08 -6.48
CA GLN A 195 -14.50 14.91 -6.56
C GLN A 195 -13.76 16.13 -6.04
N GLU A 196 -14.23 17.34 -6.37
CA GLU A 196 -13.61 18.57 -5.90
C GLU A 196 -13.76 18.74 -4.39
N ASN A 197 -14.93 18.43 -3.84
CA ASN A 197 -15.14 18.39 -2.39
C ASN A 197 -14.19 17.42 -1.70
N HIS A 198 -13.94 16.24 -2.30
CA HIS A 198 -12.97 15.30 -1.76
C HIS A 198 -11.53 15.81 -1.85
N ARG A 199 -11.15 16.45 -2.96
CA ARG A 199 -9.82 17.07 -3.12
C ARG A 199 -9.59 18.15 -2.08
N GLY A 200 -10.56 19.01 -1.83
CA GLY A 200 -10.49 20.02 -0.77
C GLY A 200 -10.42 19.42 0.64
N TRP A 201 -11.17 18.35 0.91
CA TRP A 201 -11.16 17.68 2.22
C TRP A 201 -9.86 16.92 2.51
N SER A 202 -9.31 16.25 1.48
CA SER A 202 -8.16 15.33 1.59
C SER A 202 -6.93 15.87 0.85
N ALA A 203 -6.74 17.20 0.85
CA ALA A 203 -5.77 17.89 0.02
C ALA A 203 -4.34 17.35 0.17
N VAL A 204 -3.92 17.05 1.39
CA VAL A 204 -2.58 16.58 1.69
C VAL A 204 -2.32 15.14 1.18
N ASP A 205 -3.32 14.25 1.25
CA ASP A 205 -3.21 12.90 0.68
C ASP A 205 -3.16 12.95 -0.87
N TYR A 206 -3.87 13.90 -1.49
CA TYR A 206 -3.72 14.17 -2.93
C TYR A 206 -2.34 14.70 -3.28
N MET A 207 -1.79 15.62 -2.48
CA MET A 207 -0.42 16.12 -2.68
C MET A 207 0.62 14.99 -2.56
N LEU A 208 0.46 14.10 -1.56
CA LEU A 208 1.32 12.94 -1.37
C LEU A 208 1.26 12.01 -2.60
N TYR A 209 0.04 11.60 -2.98
CA TYR A 209 -0.16 10.70 -4.12
C TYR A 209 0.42 11.28 -5.42
N ASN A 210 0.15 12.55 -5.72
CA ASN A 210 0.63 13.18 -6.95
C ASN A 210 2.16 13.28 -6.97
N THR A 211 2.79 13.64 -5.84
CA THR A 211 4.25 13.70 -5.73
C THR A 211 4.87 12.34 -6.04
N PHE A 212 4.38 11.28 -5.40
CA PHE A 212 4.97 9.96 -5.54
C PHE A 212 4.58 9.23 -6.84
N ASN A 213 3.41 9.52 -7.41
CA ASN A 213 3.09 9.08 -8.76
C ASN A 213 4.06 9.69 -9.80
N ASN A 214 4.34 10.98 -9.69
CA ASN A 214 5.35 11.63 -10.55
C ASN A 214 6.75 11.08 -10.29
N SER A 215 7.09 10.81 -9.03
CA SER A 215 8.37 10.20 -8.64
C SER A 215 8.53 8.80 -9.22
N LEU A 216 7.49 7.96 -9.18
CA LEU A 216 7.45 6.64 -9.82
C LEU A 216 7.74 6.74 -11.31
N TRP A 217 7.00 7.57 -12.05
CA TRP A 217 7.18 7.70 -13.50
C TRP A 217 8.55 8.27 -13.88
N ARG A 218 9.08 9.21 -13.10
CA ARG A 218 10.45 9.71 -13.27
C ARG A 218 11.48 8.58 -13.11
N LYS A 219 11.34 7.73 -12.09
CA LYS A 219 12.23 6.59 -11.86
C LYS A 219 12.11 5.53 -12.95
N ILE A 220 10.90 5.25 -13.45
CA ILE A 220 10.65 4.36 -14.59
C ILE A 220 11.30 4.89 -15.86
N ASN A 221 11.11 6.17 -16.18
CA ASN A 221 11.68 6.78 -17.38
C ASN A 221 13.23 6.74 -17.37
N ALA A 222 13.85 6.73 -16.18
CA ALA A 222 15.29 6.58 -16.02
C ALA A 222 15.80 5.14 -16.24
N GLN A 223 14.93 4.12 -16.30
CA GLN A 223 15.31 2.72 -16.50
C GLN A 223 15.65 2.38 -17.97
N GLY A 224 15.30 3.27 -18.91
CA GLY A 224 15.45 3.04 -20.35
C GLY A 224 14.26 2.32 -20.99
N PRO A 225 14.23 2.23 -22.32
CA PRO A 225 13.05 1.76 -23.07
C PRO A 225 12.76 0.27 -22.85
N ASP A 226 13.76 -0.54 -22.51
CA ASP A 226 13.60 -1.98 -22.31
C ASP A 226 12.77 -2.34 -21.06
N PHE A 227 12.49 -1.35 -20.20
CA PHE A 227 11.56 -1.48 -19.09
C PHE A 227 10.15 -1.88 -19.55
N TYR A 228 9.68 -1.34 -20.68
CA TYR A 228 8.32 -1.64 -21.16
C TYR A 228 8.23 -3.03 -21.78
N ASP A 229 9.31 -3.51 -22.42
CA ASP A 229 9.41 -4.90 -22.87
C ASP A 229 9.43 -5.86 -21.69
N GLU A 230 10.18 -5.51 -20.63
CA GLU A 230 10.15 -6.26 -19.37
C GLU A 230 8.76 -6.27 -18.75
N LEU A 231 8.08 -5.12 -18.66
CA LEU A 231 6.75 -5.03 -18.08
C LEU A 231 5.74 -5.91 -18.83
N LYS A 232 5.83 -5.94 -20.16
CA LYS A 232 5.01 -6.83 -20.99
C LYS A 232 5.33 -8.30 -20.70
N TYR A 233 6.61 -8.64 -20.57
CA TYR A 233 7.06 -9.98 -20.21
C TYR A 233 6.55 -10.39 -18.82
N PHE A 234 6.75 -9.52 -17.81
CA PHE A 234 6.28 -9.68 -16.44
C PHE A 234 4.78 -9.97 -16.38
N ARG A 235 3.96 -9.15 -17.05
CA ARG A 235 2.49 -9.33 -17.08
C ARG A 235 2.09 -10.68 -17.65
N ARG A 236 2.77 -11.15 -18.71
CA ARG A 236 2.52 -12.48 -19.29
C ARG A 236 2.85 -13.58 -18.30
N ILE A 237 4.07 -13.60 -17.75
CA ILE A 237 4.50 -14.64 -16.81
C ILE A 237 3.63 -14.63 -15.56
N LYS A 238 3.33 -13.44 -15.01
CA LYS A 238 2.42 -13.28 -13.88
C LYS A 238 1.06 -13.95 -14.12
N ASN A 239 0.47 -13.75 -15.29
CA ASN A 239 -0.82 -14.36 -15.64
C ASN A 239 -0.69 -15.87 -15.83
N ASP A 240 0.31 -16.32 -16.60
CA ASP A 240 0.55 -17.75 -16.88
C ASP A 240 0.78 -18.55 -15.59
N VAL A 241 1.58 -18.00 -14.66
CA VAL A 241 1.86 -18.61 -13.35
C VAL A 241 0.62 -18.57 -12.47
N SER A 242 -0.13 -17.46 -12.46
CA SER A 242 -1.37 -17.36 -11.69
C SER A 242 -2.43 -18.36 -12.14
N ASP A 243 -2.60 -18.55 -13.45
CA ASP A 243 -3.55 -19.51 -14.02
C ASP A 243 -3.15 -20.94 -13.66
N PHE A 244 -1.87 -21.29 -13.83
CA PHE A 244 -1.34 -22.58 -13.37
C PHE A 244 -1.59 -22.79 -11.87
N CYS A 245 -1.26 -21.82 -11.03
CA CYS A 245 -1.46 -21.95 -9.59
C CYS A 245 -2.94 -22.05 -9.21
N MET A 246 -3.85 -21.37 -9.91
CA MET A 246 -5.29 -21.54 -9.67
C MET A 246 -5.79 -22.94 -10.00
N GLU A 247 -5.28 -23.56 -11.07
CA GLU A 247 -5.65 -24.91 -11.45
C GLU A 247 -5.06 -25.94 -10.47
N THR A 248 -3.77 -25.83 -10.18
CA THR A 248 -3.05 -26.72 -9.25
C THR A 248 -3.67 -26.71 -7.85
N MET A 249 -4.14 -25.56 -7.38
CA MET A 249 -4.76 -25.40 -6.05
C MET A 249 -6.20 -25.92 -5.97
N LYS A 250 -6.90 -26.05 -7.11
CA LYS A 250 -8.24 -26.68 -7.18
C LYS A 250 -8.15 -28.21 -7.25
N ASP A 251 -7.01 -28.75 -7.66
CA ASP A 251 -6.81 -30.18 -7.76
C ASP A 251 -6.57 -30.79 -6.35
N HIS A 252 -7.65 -31.35 -5.79
CA HIS A 252 -7.64 -32.03 -4.49
C HIS A 252 -6.97 -33.42 -4.55
N ASN A 253 -6.71 -33.96 -5.74
CA ASN A 253 -6.12 -35.29 -5.90
C ASN A 253 -4.59 -35.30 -5.71
N GLY A 254 -3.97 -34.14 -5.46
CA GLY A 254 -2.55 -34.05 -5.13
C GLY A 254 -1.61 -34.43 -6.28
N VAL A 255 -2.08 -34.34 -7.54
CA VAL A 255 -1.23 -34.63 -8.69
C VAL A 255 -0.08 -33.64 -8.73
N ASN A 256 1.15 -34.15 -8.72
CA ASN A 256 2.35 -33.33 -8.79
C ASN A 256 2.49 -32.77 -10.20
N ARG A 257 1.98 -31.56 -10.41
CA ARG A 257 2.14 -30.79 -11.65
C ARG A 257 3.17 -29.71 -11.40
N SER A 258 4.01 -29.48 -12.40
CA SER A 258 4.91 -28.34 -12.41
C SER A 258 4.91 -27.66 -13.77
N LYS A 259 5.31 -26.40 -13.78
CA LYS A 259 5.42 -25.55 -14.95
C LYS A 259 6.81 -24.92 -14.92
N VAL A 260 7.58 -25.14 -15.99
CA VAL A 260 8.86 -24.46 -16.16
C VAL A 260 8.64 -23.11 -16.84
N VAL A 261 9.15 -22.04 -16.23
CA VAL A 261 9.31 -20.73 -16.87
C VAL A 261 10.72 -20.68 -17.43
N THR A 262 10.84 -20.81 -18.75
CA THR A 262 12.12 -20.86 -19.45
C THR A 262 12.94 -19.59 -19.26
N ALA A 263 14.26 -19.71 -19.30
CA ALA A 263 15.18 -18.58 -19.26
C ALA A 263 14.85 -17.52 -20.33
N SER A 264 15.06 -16.26 -19.98
CA SER A 264 14.89 -15.11 -20.86
C SER A 264 15.92 -14.03 -20.57
N LYS A 265 15.84 -12.88 -21.27
CA LYS A 265 16.65 -11.71 -20.92
C LYS A 265 16.39 -11.22 -19.48
N TRP A 266 15.21 -11.49 -18.91
CA TRP A 266 14.76 -10.92 -17.63
C TRP A 266 14.73 -11.90 -16.45
N ASN A 267 15.02 -13.18 -16.68
CA ASN A 267 15.05 -14.21 -15.63
C ASN A 267 15.84 -15.45 -16.06
N PRO A 268 16.52 -16.14 -15.11
CA PRO A 268 16.93 -17.52 -15.33
C PRO A 268 15.71 -18.44 -15.42
N GLU A 269 15.91 -19.66 -15.88
CA GLU A 269 14.87 -20.68 -15.83
C GLU A 269 14.50 -21.01 -14.38
N PHE A 270 13.20 -21.16 -14.10
CA PHE A 270 12.72 -21.61 -12.79
C PHE A 270 11.46 -22.48 -12.92
N GLU A 271 11.24 -23.34 -11.93
CA GLU A 271 10.09 -24.24 -11.86
C GLU A 271 9.02 -23.71 -10.90
N VAL A 272 7.78 -23.78 -11.33
CA VAL A 272 6.58 -23.43 -10.56
C VAL A 272 5.84 -24.72 -10.28
N ASP A 273 5.85 -25.15 -9.02
CA ASP A 273 5.14 -26.32 -8.53
C ASP A 273 4.02 -25.93 -7.53
N ARG A 274 3.44 -26.93 -6.87
CA ARG A 274 2.38 -26.71 -5.88
C ARG A 274 2.88 -25.90 -4.68
N ASP A 275 4.11 -26.12 -4.23
CA ASP A 275 4.67 -25.45 -3.06
C ASP A 275 4.96 -23.98 -3.37
N TYR A 276 5.51 -23.68 -4.55
CA TYR A 276 5.63 -22.32 -5.05
C TYR A 276 4.26 -21.64 -5.15
N CYS A 277 3.23 -22.33 -5.63
CA CYS A 277 1.88 -21.77 -5.67
C CYS A 277 1.27 -21.49 -4.28
N TRP A 278 1.72 -22.19 -3.24
CA TRP A 278 1.27 -21.96 -1.87
C TRP A 278 2.07 -20.87 -1.15
N HIS A 279 3.38 -20.82 -1.37
CA HIS A 279 4.31 -19.99 -0.60
C HIS A 279 5.07 -18.93 -1.40
N GLY A 280 5.39 -19.21 -2.66
CA GLY A 280 6.29 -18.40 -3.49
C GLY A 280 5.60 -17.28 -4.27
N ILE A 281 4.30 -17.38 -4.54
CA ILE A 281 3.56 -16.31 -5.21
C ILE A 281 2.94 -15.35 -4.20
N LEU A 282 3.31 -14.07 -4.31
CA LEU A 282 2.82 -13.03 -3.41
C LEU A 282 1.33 -12.82 -3.64
N THR A 283 0.53 -13.06 -2.59
CA THR A 283 -0.88 -12.66 -2.58
C THR A 283 -0.91 -11.17 -2.27
N GLY A 284 -1.30 -10.33 -3.24
CA GLY A 284 -1.41 -8.89 -3.02
C GLY A 284 -2.23 -8.58 -1.76
N GLY A 285 -1.56 -8.00 -0.76
CA GLY A 285 -2.11 -7.58 0.54
C GLY A 285 -3.25 -6.61 0.38
#